data_AF-A0A367Q8L9-F1
#
_entry.id   AF-A0A367Q8L9-F1
#
_cell.length_a   1.000
_cell.length_b   1.000
_cell.length_c   1.000
_cell.angle_alpha   90.00
_cell.angle_beta   90.00
_cell.angle_gamma   90.00
#
_symmetry.space_group_name_H-M   'P 1'
#
loop_
_entity.id
_entity.type
_entity.pdbx_description
1 polymer ?
#
loop_
_entity_poly.entity_id
_entity_poly.type
_entity_poly.pdbx_seq_one_letter_code
_entity_poly.pdbx_strand_id
1 'polypeptide(L)'
;MKAVTVKAPLAWAIFNAGHATLYRNEHIDCPAQLAIHVGKFCTQPDVEEFSRKSGLILPPRDRLFLGQVVGVVEVVRCQRVRANYSRVWMLANPRPIKRFGWKGQTQLYDIPDDRIDFDASKNPILEESGYKFSGNPRGEWRVTVWPHPTEEDRYSYAAGIAGGVMGGGIYGHTLLHGCYGDPEEALQAGIKELYS
;
A
#
# COMPACT_ATOMS: atom_id res chain seq x y z
N MET A 1 -13.23 -0.40 -14.35
CA MET A 1 -13.22 -0.29 -12.88
C MET A 1 -13.30 1.17 -12.46
N LYS A 2 -13.68 1.44 -11.20
CA LYS A 2 -13.64 2.80 -10.64
C LYS A 2 -12.20 3.22 -10.30
N ALA A 3 -11.93 4.51 -10.43
CA ALA A 3 -10.68 5.15 -10.09
C ALA A 3 -10.90 6.44 -9.29
N VAL A 4 -9.89 6.84 -8.54
CA VAL A 4 -9.84 8.12 -7.81
C VAL A 4 -8.50 8.80 -8.00
N THR A 5 -8.52 10.13 -8.12
CA THR A 5 -7.29 10.93 -8.09
C THR A 5 -6.86 11.19 -6.65
N VAL A 6 -5.63 10.85 -6.29
CA VAL A 6 -5.01 11.13 -4.99
C VAL A 6 -3.84 12.11 -5.19
N LYS A 7 -3.75 13.16 -4.38
CA LYS A 7 -2.65 14.14 -4.45
C LYS A 7 -1.33 13.43 -4.06
N ALA A 8 -0.25 13.70 -4.77
CA ALA A 8 1.08 13.34 -4.28
C ALA A 8 1.48 14.26 -3.10
N PRO A 9 2.29 13.77 -2.14
CA PRO A 9 2.91 12.44 -2.08
C PRO A 9 2.05 11.37 -1.40
N LEU A 10 0.82 11.68 -0.96
CA LEU A 10 -0.06 10.72 -0.30
C LEU A 10 -0.28 9.45 -1.14
N ALA A 11 -0.45 9.59 -2.45
CA ALA A 11 -0.57 8.44 -3.35
C ALA A 11 0.64 7.49 -3.26
N TRP A 12 1.86 8.02 -3.14
CA TRP A 12 3.07 7.21 -2.96
C TRP A 12 3.07 6.50 -1.60
N ALA A 13 2.65 7.21 -0.54
CA ALA A 13 2.61 6.66 0.81
C ALA A 13 1.62 5.48 0.96
N ILE A 14 0.53 5.48 0.19
CA ILE A 14 -0.42 4.35 0.16
C ILE A 14 0.26 3.04 -0.28
N PHE A 15 1.09 3.09 -1.32
CA PHE A 15 1.72 1.88 -1.89
C PHE A 15 3.05 1.50 -1.25
N ASN A 16 3.77 2.45 -0.65
CA ASN A 16 5.12 2.21 -0.14
C ASN A 16 5.18 2.25 1.39
N ALA A 17 4.49 3.20 2.02
CA ALA A 17 4.60 3.45 3.46
C ALA A 17 3.40 2.93 4.28
N GLY A 18 2.54 2.09 3.69
CA GLY A 18 1.38 1.51 4.39
C GLY A 18 0.32 2.54 4.81
N HIS A 19 0.25 3.71 4.17
CA HIS A 19 -0.76 4.71 4.52
C HIS A 19 -2.17 4.21 4.16
N ALA A 20 -2.96 3.86 5.16
CA ALA A 20 -4.19 3.09 5.01
C ALA A 20 -5.49 3.91 5.00
N THR A 21 -5.44 5.24 4.89
CA THR A 21 -6.65 6.08 4.93
C THR A 21 -6.69 7.14 3.84
N LEU A 22 -7.88 7.43 3.33
CA LEU A 22 -8.12 8.50 2.36
C LEU A 22 -9.36 9.31 2.74
N TYR A 23 -9.21 10.63 2.86
CA TYR A 23 -10.33 11.54 3.13
C TYR A 23 -10.99 11.99 1.83
N ARG A 24 -12.31 11.83 1.72
CA ARG A 24 -13.14 12.15 0.55
C ARG A 24 -14.48 12.70 0.97
N ASN A 25 -15.21 13.36 0.08
CA ASN A 25 -16.57 13.81 0.38
C ASN A 25 -17.61 12.79 -0.11
N GLU A 26 -17.21 11.97 -1.08
CA GLU A 26 -18.01 10.98 -1.75
C GLU A 26 -18.21 9.72 -0.89
N HIS A 27 -19.42 9.16 -0.95
CA HIS A 27 -19.69 7.81 -0.48
C HIS A 27 -19.17 6.79 -1.48
N ILE A 28 -18.72 5.64 -0.98
CA ILE A 28 -18.45 4.46 -1.77
C ILE A 28 -18.99 3.25 -1.00
N ASP A 29 -19.67 2.35 -1.71
CA ASP A 29 -20.11 1.08 -1.14
C ASP A 29 -18.89 0.19 -0.88
N CYS A 30 -18.87 -0.52 0.25
CA CYS A 30 -17.74 -1.35 0.65
C CYS A 30 -18.17 -2.82 0.81
N PRO A 31 -17.32 -3.80 0.45
CA PRO A 31 -15.96 -3.63 -0.08
C PRO A 31 -15.95 -3.20 -1.57
N ALA A 32 -14.93 -2.44 -1.99
CA ALA A 32 -14.76 -2.02 -3.39
C ALA A 32 -13.30 -1.98 -3.82
N GLN A 33 -13.01 -2.38 -5.07
CA GLN A 33 -11.70 -2.19 -5.68
C GLN A 33 -11.62 -0.84 -6.39
N LEU A 34 -10.51 -0.14 -6.20
CA LEU A 34 -10.34 1.22 -6.68
C LEU A 34 -8.93 1.43 -7.24
N ALA A 35 -8.85 1.91 -8.48
CA ALA A 35 -7.58 2.34 -9.04
C ALA A 35 -7.17 3.71 -8.49
N ILE A 36 -5.88 3.86 -8.21
CA ILE A 36 -5.29 5.10 -7.71
C ILE A 36 -4.56 5.81 -8.85
N HIS A 37 -5.08 6.97 -9.22
CA HIS A 37 -4.41 7.93 -10.10
C HIS A 37 -3.69 8.99 -9.26
N VAL A 38 -2.45 9.33 -9.61
CA VAL A 38 -1.67 10.36 -8.94
C VAL A 38 -1.97 11.72 -9.57
N GLY A 39 -2.37 12.69 -8.75
CA GLY A 39 -2.63 14.06 -9.22
C GLY A 39 -1.43 14.67 -9.96
N LYS A 40 -1.70 15.50 -10.97
CA LYS A 40 -0.66 16.13 -11.82
C LYS A 40 0.18 17.19 -11.09
N PHE A 41 -0.33 17.74 -10.00
CA PHE A 41 0.28 18.87 -9.29
C PHE A 41 0.78 18.43 -7.91
N CYS A 42 2.09 18.56 -7.74
CA CYS A 42 2.81 18.43 -6.48
C CYS A 42 4.10 19.21 -6.67
N THR A 43 4.46 20.05 -5.72
CA THR A 43 5.70 20.82 -5.69
C THR A 43 6.68 20.18 -4.72
N GLN A 44 7.98 20.48 -4.82
CA GLN A 44 8.96 19.96 -3.86
C GLN A 44 8.65 20.38 -2.41
N PRO A 45 8.20 21.63 -2.14
CA PRO A 45 7.69 22.01 -0.82
C PRO A 45 6.50 21.17 -0.32
N ASP A 46 5.57 20.73 -1.21
CA ASP A 46 4.48 19.83 -0.79
C ASP A 46 5.04 18.48 -0.26
N VAL A 47 6.12 17.98 -0.87
CA VAL A 47 6.78 16.74 -0.47
C VAL A 47 7.43 16.89 0.89
N GLU A 48 8.21 17.95 1.07
CA GLU A 48 8.90 18.27 2.33
C GLU A 48 7.92 18.51 3.48
N GLU A 49 6.84 19.25 3.22
CA GLU A 49 5.81 19.50 4.23
C GLU A 49 5.12 18.20 4.66
N PHE A 50 4.78 17.34 3.71
CA PHE A 50 4.18 16.04 4.01
C PHE A 50 5.16 15.15 4.77
N SER A 51 6.42 15.09 4.34
CA SER A 51 7.48 14.32 5.02
C SER A 51 7.61 14.75 6.48
N ARG A 52 7.70 16.06 6.75
CA ARG A 52 7.75 16.63 8.11
C ARG A 52 6.51 16.27 8.95
N LYS A 53 5.31 16.33 8.37
CA LYS A 53 4.05 16.05 9.09
C LYS A 53 3.83 14.57 9.38
N SER A 54 4.27 13.70 8.46
CA SER A 54 4.04 12.26 8.54
C SER A 54 5.20 11.49 9.18
N GLY A 55 6.39 12.09 9.25
CA GLY A 55 7.63 11.40 9.65
C GLY A 55 8.17 10.45 8.56
N LEU A 56 7.55 10.40 7.37
CA LEU A 56 7.98 9.52 6.29
C LEU A 56 9.14 10.14 5.50
N ILE A 57 10.13 9.32 5.17
CA ILE A 57 11.18 9.66 4.20
C ILE A 57 10.60 9.44 2.80
N LEU A 58 10.35 10.53 2.09
CA LEU A 58 9.76 10.50 0.76
C LEU A 58 10.82 10.65 -0.33
N PRO A 59 10.61 10.06 -1.52
CA PRO A 59 11.47 10.35 -2.66
C PRO A 59 11.29 11.80 -3.13
N PRO A 60 12.27 12.36 -3.87
CA PRO A 60 12.14 13.68 -4.47
C PRO A 60 10.96 13.73 -5.44
N ARG A 61 10.44 14.94 -5.68
CA ARG A 61 9.24 15.19 -6.49
C ARG A 61 9.26 14.53 -7.87
N ASP A 62 10.40 14.55 -8.54
CA ASP A 62 10.58 13.99 -9.89
C ASP A 62 10.41 12.46 -9.96
N ARG A 63 10.47 11.79 -8.80
CA ARG A 63 10.20 10.35 -8.65
C ARG A 63 8.77 10.04 -8.20
N LEU A 64 7.93 11.06 -7.98
CA LEU A 64 6.51 10.89 -7.71
C LEU A 64 5.79 10.84 -9.06
N PHE A 65 5.19 9.70 -9.41
CA PHE A 65 4.63 9.39 -10.74
C PHE A 65 3.37 10.22 -11.12
N LEU A 66 3.52 11.54 -11.21
CA LEU A 66 2.40 12.49 -11.38
C LEU A 66 1.63 12.24 -12.69
N GLY A 67 0.30 12.30 -12.62
CA GLY A 67 -0.58 12.12 -13.79
C GLY A 67 -0.71 10.69 -14.29
N GLN A 68 -0.33 9.69 -13.47
CA GLN A 68 -0.38 8.28 -13.84
C GLN A 68 -1.30 7.49 -12.92
N VAL A 69 -1.92 6.43 -13.44
CA VAL A 69 -2.52 5.37 -12.62
C VAL A 69 -1.39 4.45 -12.17
N VAL A 70 -1.29 4.19 -10.86
CA VAL A 70 -0.10 3.55 -10.26
C VAL A 70 -0.39 2.25 -9.53
N GLY A 71 -1.65 1.98 -9.21
CA GLY A 71 -2.03 0.73 -8.58
C GLY A 71 -3.51 0.65 -8.28
N VAL A 72 -3.90 -0.47 -7.68
CA VAL A 72 -5.25 -0.74 -7.20
C VAL A 72 -5.19 -0.93 -5.69
N VAL A 73 -6.19 -0.43 -4.98
CA VAL A 73 -6.41 -0.69 -3.56
C VAL A 73 -7.80 -1.27 -3.35
N GLU A 74 -8.01 -1.88 -2.20
CA GLU A 74 -9.34 -2.24 -1.71
C GLU A 74 -9.81 -1.19 -0.70
N VAL A 75 -11.04 -0.70 -0.84
CA VAL A 75 -11.71 0.11 0.18
C VAL A 75 -12.55 -0.82 1.04
N VAL A 76 -12.05 -1.12 2.24
CA VAL A 76 -12.68 -2.07 3.17
C VAL A 76 -13.74 -1.41 4.05
N ARG A 77 -13.68 -0.09 4.22
CA ARG A 77 -14.65 0.66 5.02
C ARG A 77 -14.74 2.11 4.59
N CYS A 78 -15.95 2.67 4.61
CA CYS A 78 -16.21 4.09 4.40
C CYS A 78 -16.99 4.65 5.59
N GLN A 79 -16.38 5.52 6.38
CA GLN A 79 -16.98 6.11 7.58
C GLN A 79 -17.16 7.61 7.43
N ARG A 80 -18.30 8.15 7.89
CA ARG A 80 -18.51 9.59 7.95
C ARG A 80 -17.81 10.19 9.16
N VAL A 81 -17.02 11.24 8.94
CA VAL A 81 -16.41 12.06 9.98
C VAL A 81 -17.42 13.13 10.39
N ARG A 82 -17.79 13.14 11.67
CA ARG A 82 -18.83 14.06 12.19
C ARG A 82 -18.43 15.53 12.07
N ALA A 83 -17.14 15.84 12.18
CA ALA A 83 -16.64 17.20 12.31
C ALA A 83 -16.79 18.05 11.03
N ASN A 84 -16.65 17.46 9.84
CA ASN A 84 -16.54 18.20 8.59
C ASN A 84 -17.33 17.61 7.42
N TYR A 85 -18.27 16.70 7.70
CA TYR A 85 -19.08 15.99 6.69
C TYR A 85 -18.28 15.17 5.67
N SER A 86 -16.94 15.14 5.77
CA SER A 86 -16.10 14.27 4.97
C SER A 86 -16.27 12.81 5.40
N ARG A 87 -15.81 11.92 4.56
CA ARG A 87 -15.75 10.47 4.75
C ARG A 87 -14.29 10.04 4.74
N VAL A 88 -13.97 9.06 5.57
CA VAL A 88 -12.68 8.37 5.57
C VAL A 88 -12.90 7.01 4.95
N TRP A 89 -12.16 6.76 3.88
CA TRP A 89 -12.03 5.45 3.26
C TRP A 89 -10.83 4.75 3.88
N MET A 90 -11.06 3.57 4.46
CA MET A 90 -10.00 2.68 4.94
C MET A 90 -9.55 1.80 3.79
N LEU A 91 -8.26 1.84 3.49
CA LEU A 91 -7.63 1.18 2.36
C LEU A 91 -6.89 -0.07 2.83
N ALA A 92 -6.96 -1.13 2.03
CA ALA A 92 -6.22 -2.36 2.22
C ALA A 92 -5.68 -2.87 0.88
N ASN A 93 -4.78 -3.86 0.96
CA ASN A 93 -4.26 -4.59 -0.19
C ASN A 93 -3.79 -3.68 -1.35
N PRO A 94 -2.84 -2.74 -1.12
CA PRO A 94 -2.28 -1.93 -2.18
C PRO A 94 -1.49 -2.81 -3.16
N ARG A 95 -1.95 -2.86 -4.41
CA ARG A 95 -1.36 -3.66 -5.49
C ARG A 95 -0.85 -2.73 -6.60
N PRO A 96 0.47 -2.53 -6.71
CA PRO A 96 1.05 -1.76 -7.81
C PRO A 96 0.68 -2.34 -9.19
N ILE A 97 0.52 -1.47 -10.18
CA ILE A 97 0.32 -1.87 -11.58
C ILE A 97 1.41 -1.25 -12.46
N LYS A 98 1.58 -1.79 -13.66
CA LYS A 98 2.33 -1.15 -14.72
C LYS A 98 1.69 0.21 -15.03
N ARG A 99 2.44 1.26 -14.68
CA ARG A 99 1.95 2.64 -14.69
C ARG A 99 1.58 3.09 -16.09
N PHE A 100 0.49 3.84 -16.20
CA PHE A 100 0.09 4.49 -17.45
C PHE A 100 -0.48 5.88 -17.20
N GLY A 101 -0.29 6.78 -18.17
CA GLY A 101 -0.82 8.14 -18.10
C GLY A 101 -2.34 8.17 -18.20
N TRP A 102 -2.99 9.01 -17.40
CA TRP A 102 -4.44 9.21 -17.45
C TRP A 102 -4.82 10.64 -17.05
N LYS A 103 -6.01 11.08 -17.47
CA LYS A 103 -6.55 12.38 -17.02
C LYS A 103 -7.35 12.18 -15.74
N GLY A 104 -6.80 12.63 -14.63
CA GLY A 104 -7.50 12.62 -13.33
C GLY A 104 -8.77 13.47 -13.33
N GLN A 105 -9.71 13.10 -12.46
CA GLN A 105 -10.93 13.84 -12.16
C GLN A 105 -11.09 14.04 -10.64
N THR A 106 -11.94 15.00 -10.26
CA THR A 106 -12.23 15.32 -8.84
C THR A 106 -13.06 14.23 -8.17
N GLN A 107 -14.09 13.73 -8.85
CA GLN A 107 -14.97 12.67 -8.37
C GLN A 107 -14.42 11.28 -8.72
N LEU A 108 -15.12 10.22 -8.33
CA LEU A 108 -14.89 8.87 -8.86
C LEU A 108 -15.18 8.84 -10.37
N TYR A 109 -14.37 8.11 -11.12
CA TYR A 109 -14.55 7.95 -12.56
C TYR A 109 -14.18 6.54 -13.02
N ASP A 110 -14.66 6.17 -14.20
CA ASP A 110 -14.35 4.87 -14.80
C ASP A 110 -13.03 4.92 -15.57
N ILE A 111 -12.27 3.84 -15.45
CA ILE A 111 -11.16 3.50 -16.33
C ILE A 111 -11.38 2.10 -16.91
N PRO A 112 -10.97 1.83 -18.16
CA PRO A 112 -11.10 0.51 -18.76
C PRO A 112 -10.29 -0.55 -17.98
N ASP A 113 -10.87 -1.74 -17.79
CA ASP A 113 -10.24 -2.83 -17.03
C ASP A 113 -9.03 -3.43 -17.75
N ASP A 114 -9.02 -3.41 -19.09
CA ASP A 114 -7.93 -3.88 -19.94
C ASP A 114 -6.65 -3.03 -19.83
N ARG A 115 -6.72 -1.89 -19.14
CA ARG A 115 -5.56 -1.05 -18.82
C ARG A 115 -4.87 -1.43 -17.51
N ILE A 116 -5.47 -2.32 -16.73
CA ILE A 116 -4.98 -2.74 -15.41
C ILE A 116 -4.08 -3.94 -15.60
N ASP A 117 -2.80 -3.66 -15.83
CA ASP A 117 -1.75 -4.66 -15.95
C ASP A 117 -0.96 -4.69 -14.64
N PHE A 118 -1.21 -5.69 -13.78
CA PHE A 118 -0.52 -5.77 -12.49
C PHE A 118 0.98 -5.94 -12.69
N ASP A 119 1.77 -5.15 -11.95
CA ASP A 119 3.22 -5.22 -12.05
C ASP A 119 3.67 -6.49 -11.35
N ALA A 120 3.85 -7.59 -12.11
CA ALA A 120 4.23 -8.89 -11.56
C ALA A 120 5.59 -8.84 -10.83
N SER A 121 6.45 -7.86 -11.14
CA SER A 121 7.70 -7.62 -10.40
C SER A 121 7.48 -7.05 -8.99
N LYS A 122 6.23 -6.68 -8.68
CA LYS A 122 5.74 -6.15 -7.41
C LYS A 122 4.67 -7.05 -6.79
N ASN A 123 4.64 -8.33 -7.15
CA ASN A 123 3.95 -9.35 -6.38
C ASN A 123 4.93 -10.02 -5.41
N PRO A 124 4.44 -10.53 -4.27
CA PRO A 124 5.26 -11.37 -3.43
C PRO A 124 5.67 -12.63 -4.20
N ILE A 125 6.91 -13.06 -4.00
CA ILE A 125 7.45 -14.30 -4.57
C ILE A 125 6.77 -15.50 -3.93
N LEU A 126 6.57 -15.45 -2.61
CA LEU A 126 5.83 -16.44 -1.84
C LEU A 126 4.84 -15.73 -0.91
N GLU A 127 3.71 -16.37 -0.67
CA GLU A 127 2.73 -15.92 0.33
C GLU A 127 2.20 -17.14 1.06
N GLU A 128 2.10 -17.04 2.39
CA GLU A 128 1.38 -18.01 3.22
C GLU A 128 0.46 -17.27 4.18
N SER A 129 -0.67 -17.90 4.49
CA SER A 129 -1.63 -17.37 5.46
C SER A 129 -2.27 -18.48 6.28
N GLY A 130 -2.74 -18.12 7.46
CA GLY A 130 -3.39 -19.06 8.37
C GLY A 130 -4.12 -18.34 9.49
N TYR A 131 -4.52 -19.09 10.51
CA TYR A 131 -5.20 -18.52 11.67
C TYR A 131 -4.49 -18.91 12.97
N LYS A 132 -4.16 -17.92 13.79
CA LYS A 132 -3.53 -18.13 15.10
C LYS A 132 -4.61 -18.15 16.18
N PHE A 133 -4.91 -19.36 16.69
CA PHE A 133 -5.96 -19.60 17.69
C PHE A 133 -5.55 -19.25 19.13
N SER A 134 -4.25 -19.13 19.41
CA SER A 134 -3.68 -18.96 20.76
C SER A 134 -2.60 -17.87 20.79
N GLY A 135 -2.35 -17.28 21.96
CA GLY A 135 -1.47 -16.12 22.11
C GLY A 135 -2.19 -14.78 21.90
N ASN A 136 -1.47 -13.67 21.93
CA ASN A 136 -1.96 -12.33 21.62
C ASN A 136 -0.92 -11.63 20.72
N PRO A 137 -1.28 -11.11 19.53
CA PRO A 137 -2.62 -11.09 18.94
C PRO A 137 -3.07 -12.45 18.38
N ARG A 138 -4.39 -12.69 18.44
CA ARG A 138 -5.08 -13.78 17.71
C ARG A 138 -5.65 -13.24 16.42
N GLY A 139 -5.82 -14.11 15.43
CA GLY A 139 -6.51 -13.77 14.19
C GLY A 139 -5.87 -14.41 12.96
N GLU A 140 -6.40 -14.03 11.80
CA GLU A 140 -5.81 -14.35 10.51
C GLU A 140 -4.42 -13.72 10.42
N TRP A 141 -3.43 -14.51 10.04
CA TRP A 141 -2.09 -14.04 9.79
C TRP A 141 -1.73 -14.23 8.32
N ARG A 142 -0.80 -13.39 7.85
CA ARG A 142 -0.23 -13.48 6.52
C ARG A 142 1.26 -13.20 6.59
N VAL A 143 2.04 -13.98 5.86
CA VAL A 143 3.46 -13.74 5.57
C VAL A 143 3.63 -13.65 4.06
N THR A 144 4.34 -12.63 3.59
CA THR A 144 4.66 -12.43 2.18
C THR A 144 6.15 -12.27 2.02
N VAL A 145 6.74 -12.86 0.98
CA VAL A 145 8.16 -12.79 0.67
C VAL A 145 8.40 -11.97 -0.57
N TRP A 146 9.43 -11.14 -0.55
CA TRP A 146 9.74 -10.16 -1.59
C TRP A 146 11.24 -10.19 -1.89
N PRO A 147 11.68 -9.79 -3.11
CA PRO A 147 13.09 -9.45 -3.34
C PRO A 147 13.54 -8.38 -2.34
N HIS A 148 14.75 -8.52 -1.81
CA HIS A 148 15.33 -7.55 -0.89
C HIS A 148 15.52 -6.21 -1.62
N PRO A 149 15.14 -5.07 -1.02
CA PRO A 149 15.11 -3.79 -1.72
C PRO A 149 16.49 -3.25 -2.13
N THR A 150 17.56 -3.71 -1.47
CA THR A 150 18.93 -3.19 -1.66
C THR A 150 19.98 -4.25 -1.96
N GLU A 151 19.66 -5.54 -1.82
CA GLU A 151 20.63 -6.63 -1.97
C GLU A 151 20.12 -7.54 -3.10
N GLU A 152 20.93 -7.69 -4.13
CA GLU A 152 20.60 -8.56 -5.27
C GLU A 152 20.59 -10.03 -4.82
N ASP A 153 19.70 -10.82 -5.42
CA ASP A 153 19.51 -12.25 -5.09
C ASP A 153 19.23 -12.54 -3.60
N ARG A 154 18.69 -11.56 -2.87
CA ARG A 154 18.25 -11.71 -1.48
C ARG A 154 16.75 -11.50 -1.35
N TYR A 155 16.21 -11.95 -0.23
CA TYR A 155 14.78 -11.90 0.05
C TYR A 155 14.48 -11.35 1.45
N SER A 156 13.33 -10.69 1.58
CA SER A 156 12.79 -10.22 2.85
C SER A 156 11.34 -10.66 2.97
N TYR A 157 10.83 -10.78 4.20
CA TYR A 157 9.41 -11.07 4.41
C TYR A 157 8.69 -9.89 5.08
N ALA A 158 7.38 -9.79 4.88
CA ALA A 158 6.48 -8.98 5.72
C ALA A 158 5.45 -9.90 6.36
N ALA A 159 5.21 -9.72 7.66
CA ALA A 159 4.29 -10.54 8.45
C ALA A 159 3.27 -9.67 9.22
N GLY A 160 2.04 -10.14 9.34
CA GLY A 160 0.98 -9.46 10.08
C GLY A 160 -0.09 -10.39 10.63
N ILE A 161 -0.82 -9.95 11.66
CA ILE A 161 -1.93 -10.65 12.31
C ILE A 161 -3.12 -9.70 12.44
N ALA A 162 -4.33 -10.17 12.11
CA ALA A 162 -5.60 -9.45 12.22
C ALA A 162 -5.59 -8.10 11.48
N GLY A 163 -4.85 -8.01 10.36
CA GLY A 163 -4.68 -6.78 9.59
C GLY A 163 -3.72 -5.75 10.22
N GLY A 164 -3.18 -6.03 11.41
CA GLY A 164 -2.06 -5.28 11.99
C GLY A 164 -0.73 -5.85 11.51
N VAL A 165 0.19 -4.97 11.11
CA VAL A 165 1.54 -5.40 10.72
C VAL A 165 2.43 -5.51 11.96
N MET A 166 3.26 -6.55 12.03
CA MET A 166 4.19 -6.77 13.13
C MET A 166 5.58 -6.18 12.79
N GLY A 167 6.20 -5.50 13.77
CA GLY A 167 7.59 -5.01 13.69
C GLY A 167 7.78 -3.59 13.12
N GLY A 168 8.88 -2.93 13.51
CA GLY A 168 9.34 -1.64 12.98
C GLY A 168 10.26 -1.88 11.78
N GLY A 169 9.81 -1.50 10.59
CA GLY A 169 10.47 -1.90 9.35
C GLY A 169 11.71 -1.09 9.03
N ILE A 170 12.50 -1.66 8.13
CA ILE A 170 13.69 -1.03 7.56
C ILE A 170 13.28 -0.47 6.17
N TYR A 171 13.51 0.83 5.95
CA TYR A 171 13.44 1.52 4.64
C TYR A 171 12.09 1.61 3.89
N GLY A 172 10.99 1.99 4.56
CA GLY A 172 9.88 2.71 3.90
C GLY A 172 9.12 1.98 2.77
N HIS A 173 9.41 0.69 2.54
CA HIS A 173 8.48 -0.30 2.02
C HIS A 173 7.74 -0.92 3.21
N THR A 174 6.53 -1.42 3.01
CA THR A 174 5.69 -2.07 4.04
C THR A 174 6.49 -3.16 4.78
N LEU A 175 7.11 -2.77 5.90
CA LEU A 175 7.65 -3.60 6.99
C LEU A 175 8.29 -4.91 6.52
N LEU A 176 9.22 -4.82 5.56
CA LEU A 176 10.07 -5.94 5.14
C LEU A 176 11.15 -6.19 6.21
N HIS A 177 11.29 -7.45 6.60
CA HIS A 177 12.19 -7.93 7.63
C HIS A 177 13.16 -8.96 7.08
N GLY A 178 14.38 -8.90 7.61
CA GLY A 178 15.48 -9.81 7.30
C GLY A 178 16.03 -9.72 5.88
N CYS A 179 17.12 -10.45 5.64
CA CYS A 179 17.82 -10.55 4.38
C CYS A 179 18.30 -12.00 4.24
N TYR A 180 17.56 -12.78 3.45
CA TYR A 180 17.72 -14.23 3.32
C TYR A 180 18.25 -14.59 1.93
N GLY A 181 19.02 -15.68 1.85
CA GLY A 181 19.51 -16.17 0.56
C GLY A 181 18.46 -16.93 -0.25
N ASP A 182 17.37 -17.35 0.41
CA ASP A 182 16.34 -18.19 -0.18
C ASP A 182 14.92 -17.68 0.20
N PRO A 183 13.95 -17.69 -0.73
CA PRO A 183 12.59 -17.24 -0.43
C PRO A 183 11.85 -18.08 0.61
N GLU A 184 12.05 -19.40 0.65
CA GLU A 184 11.42 -20.29 1.64
C GLU A 184 12.02 -20.04 3.03
N GLU A 185 13.32 -19.78 3.11
CA GLU A 185 13.96 -19.36 4.36
C GLU A 185 13.33 -18.07 4.92
N ALA A 186 13.12 -17.07 4.05
CA ALA A 186 12.43 -15.84 4.44
C ALA A 186 10.98 -16.09 4.89
N LEU A 187 10.25 -16.96 4.18
CA LEU A 187 8.87 -17.31 4.53
C LEU A 187 8.80 -17.97 5.92
N GLN A 188 9.64 -18.98 6.16
CA GLN A 188 9.69 -19.70 7.42
C GLN A 188 10.13 -18.80 8.58
N ALA A 189 11.05 -17.86 8.33
CA ALA A 189 11.43 -16.85 9.32
C ALA A 189 10.24 -15.97 9.72
N GLY A 190 9.46 -15.48 8.74
CA GLY A 190 8.27 -14.69 9.01
C GLY A 190 7.17 -15.46 9.73
N ILE A 191 6.96 -16.73 9.37
CA ILE A 191 6.01 -17.60 10.10
C ILE A 191 6.48 -17.78 11.53
N LYS A 192 7.76 -18.08 11.76
CA LYS A 192 8.32 -18.25 13.10
C LYS A 192 8.14 -17.00 13.97
N GLU A 193 8.34 -15.80 13.41
CA GLU A 193 8.12 -14.54 14.13
C GLU A 193 6.66 -14.37 14.57
N LEU A 194 5.69 -14.86 13.80
CA LEU A 194 4.29 -14.83 14.20
C LEU A 194 3.99 -15.70 15.43
N TYR A 195 4.82 -16.69 15.75
CA TYR A 195 4.60 -17.63 16.86
C TYR A 195 5.60 -17.48 18.02
N SER A 196 6.62 -16.64 17.90
CA SER A 196 7.48 -16.22 19.03
C SER A 196 6.76 -15.27 19.98
#